data_AF-A0A6P1A922-F1
#
_entry.id   AF-A0A6P1A922-F1
#
_cell.length_a   1.000
_cell.length_b   1.000
_cell.length_c   1.000
_cell.angle_alpha   90.00
_cell.angle_beta   90.00
_cell.angle_gamma   90.00
#
_symmetry.space_group_name_H-M   'P 1'
#
loop_
_entity.id
_entity.type
_entity.pdbx_description
1 polymer ?
#
loop_
_entity_poly.entity_id
_entity_poly.type
_entity_poly.pdbx_seq_one_letter_code
_entity_poly.pdbx_strand_id
1 'polypeptide(L)'
;MNNAGAASPTAFALKIVGAILIISSLLDWTLLAIPFQMQNRGWQIQFISQIVDRGIIPMVGMAFLLAGYWMEDRLSGGDGKLGLRLVTFILASLLGLFFLLVIPVHLNNLRVQRGEALQQIEQRAAQAETQLEAQSAQINALLEDPQRLQQLDQALASDRLQGPQREQLEQIRQQIEDLQQDPAALEQRVSQAQNQLGERRLELESQAKNQVIESGVSTGVSSLLLAIGYIAIGWSGLKSMGGTQAPRRKASMR
;
A
#
# COMPACT_ATOMS: atom_id res chain seq x y z
N MET A 1 52.23 10.70 -17.11
CA MET A 1 51.63 10.85 -15.76
C MET A 1 50.86 9.58 -15.48
N ASN A 2 51.36 8.75 -14.57
CA ASN A 2 50.97 7.36 -14.39
C ASN A 2 49.80 7.26 -13.40
N ASN A 3 48.57 7.20 -13.90
CA ASN A 3 47.37 6.98 -13.08
C ASN A 3 47.21 5.52 -12.59
N ALA A 4 48.20 4.66 -12.84
CA ALA A 4 48.14 3.25 -12.50
C ALA A 4 48.13 2.97 -10.99
N GLY A 5 48.70 3.86 -10.16
CA GLY A 5 48.78 3.66 -8.70
C GLY A 5 47.47 3.95 -7.93
N ALA A 6 46.67 4.91 -8.40
CA ALA A 6 45.43 5.31 -7.72
C ALA A 6 44.24 4.39 -8.05
N ALA A 7 44.32 3.65 -9.17
CA ALA A 7 43.16 2.95 -9.69
C ALA A 7 42.93 1.55 -9.04
N SER A 8 43.95 0.96 -8.42
CA SER A 8 43.82 -0.25 -7.60
C SER A 8 42.97 -0.04 -6.33
N PRO A 9 43.25 0.97 -5.47
CA PRO A 9 42.43 1.21 -4.27
C PRO A 9 41.01 1.68 -4.61
N THR A 10 40.80 2.46 -5.67
CA THR A 10 39.46 2.88 -6.08
C THR A 10 38.61 1.70 -6.54
N ALA A 11 39.17 0.77 -7.34
CA ALA A 11 38.44 -0.42 -7.80
C ALA A 11 38.06 -1.33 -6.63
N PHE A 12 38.96 -1.48 -5.65
CA PHE A 12 38.71 -2.21 -4.43
C PHE A 12 37.59 -1.57 -3.60
N ALA A 13 37.63 -0.24 -3.42
CA ALA A 13 36.60 0.50 -2.68
C ALA A 13 35.21 0.33 -3.33
N LEU A 14 35.11 0.47 -4.65
CA LEU A 14 33.86 0.26 -5.40
C LEU A 14 33.27 -1.13 -5.19
N LYS A 15 34.11 -2.18 -5.21
CA LYS A 15 33.68 -3.55 -4.98
C LYS A 15 33.21 -3.78 -3.55
N ILE A 16 33.93 -3.27 -2.55
CA ILE A 16 33.55 -3.41 -1.15
C ILE A 16 32.25 -2.67 -0.86
N VAL A 17 32.16 -1.40 -1.24
CA VAL A 17 30.94 -0.60 -1.02
C VAL A 17 29.77 -1.25 -1.74
N GLY A 18 29.96 -1.68 -2.99
CA GLY A 18 28.93 -2.39 -3.75
C GLY A 18 28.47 -3.69 -3.08
N ALA A 19 29.41 -4.52 -2.60
CA ALA A 19 29.10 -5.75 -1.89
C ALA A 19 28.35 -5.50 -0.58
N ILE A 20 28.77 -4.51 0.21
CA ILE A 20 28.10 -4.11 1.45
C ILE A 20 26.66 -3.69 1.17
N LEU A 21 26.42 -2.83 0.17
CA LEU A 21 25.06 -2.39 -0.18
C LEU A 21 24.15 -3.56 -0.58
N ILE A 22 24.65 -4.52 -1.35
CA ILE A 22 23.88 -5.72 -1.73
C ILE A 22 23.58 -6.57 -0.50
N ILE A 23 24.57 -6.87 0.34
CA ILE A 23 24.39 -7.72 1.52
C ILE A 23 23.47 -7.06 2.54
N SER A 24 23.66 -5.77 2.83
CA SER A 24 22.84 -5.02 3.78
C SER A 24 21.39 -4.92 3.32
N SER A 25 21.12 -4.71 2.02
CA SER A 25 19.75 -4.67 1.50
C SER A 25 19.07 -6.04 1.53
N LEU A 26 19.77 -7.12 1.18
CA LEU A 26 19.23 -8.48 1.28
C LEU A 26 18.94 -8.87 2.74
N LEU A 27 19.79 -8.44 3.68
CA LEU A 27 19.55 -8.65 5.10
C LEU A 27 18.31 -7.88 5.58
N ASP A 28 18.17 -6.60 5.22
CA ASP A 28 17.01 -5.78 5.54
C ASP A 28 15.71 -6.43 5.02
N TRP A 29 15.72 -6.94 3.78
CA TRP A 29 14.57 -7.65 3.21
C TRP A 29 14.26 -8.97 3.92
N THR A 30 15.29 -9.69 4.38
CA THR A 30 15.11 -10.93 5.14
C THR A 30 14.50 -10.65 6.51
N LEU A 31 14.93 -9.58 7.18
CA LEU A 31 14.36 -9.14 8.45
C LEU A 31 12.92 -8.66 8.27
N LEU A 32 12.64 -7.93 7.19
CA LEU A 32 11.31 -7.46 6.84
C LEU A 32 10.33 -8.62 6.57
N ALA A 33 10.83 -9.76 6.08
CA ALA A 33 10.00 -10.93 5.83
C ALA A 33 9.45 -11.59 7.12
N ILE A 34 9.90 -11.15 8.31
CA ILE A 34 9.49 -11.72 9.60
C ILE A 34 8.49 -10.77 10.28
N PRO A 35 7.28 -11.23 10.67
CA PRO A 35 6.75 -12.59 10.54
C PRO A 35 6.24 -12.88 9.13
N PHE A 36 6.57 -14.04 8.57
CA PHE A 36 6.19 -14.39 7.19
C PHE A 36 4.69 -14.72 7.12
N GLN A 37 3.89 -13.82 6.54
CA GLN A 37 2.44 -13.93 6.50
C GLN A 37 1.88 -13.75 5.08
N MET A 38 2.29 -14.62 4.15
CA MET A 38 1.79 -14.60 2.76
C MET A 38 0.27 -14.75 2.63
N GLN A 39 -0.44 -15.25 3.65
CA GLN A 39 -1.91 -15.32 3.62
C GLN A 39 -2.58 -13.98 3.98
N ASN A 40 -1.86 -13.08 4.65
CA ASN A 40 -2.37 -11.79 5.08
C ASN A 40 -2.11 -10.73 3.99
N ARG A 41 -3.17 -10.20 3.38
CA ARG A 41 -3.05 -9.17 2.33
C ARG A 41 -2.38 -7.89 2.82
N GLY A 42 -2.64 -7.49 4.06
CA GLY A 42 -2.01 -6.31 4.67
C GLY A 42 -0.50 -6.48 4.75
N TRP A 43 -0.04 -7.67 5.16
CA TRP A 43 1.38 -8.02 5.14
C TRP A 43 1.94 -8.00 3.73
N GLN A 44 1.26 -8.60 2.75
CA GLN A 44 1.72 -8.62 1.36
C GLN A 44 1.89 -7.20 0.79
N ILE A 45 0.91 -6.31 1.02
CA ILE A 45 0.96 -4.92 0.57
C ILE A 45 2.14 -4.19 1.22
N GLN A 46 2.27 -4.29 2.55
CA GLN A 46 3.31 -3.61 3.30
C GLN A 46 4.73 -4.12 2.93
N PHE A 47 4.88 -5.43 2.77
CA PHE A 47 6.13 -6.06 2.37
C PHE A 47 6.54 -5.64 0.96
N ILE A 48 5.60 -5.71 0.01
CA ILE A 48 5.83 -5.30 -1.39
C ILE A 48 6.23 -3.83 -1.47
N SER A 49 5.46 -2.93 -0.85
CA SER A 49 5.76 -1.50 -0.90
C SER A 49 7.16 -1.19 -0.35
N GLN A 50 7.52 -1.75 0.81
CA GLN A 50 8.84 -1.51 1.40
C GLN A 50 10.00 -2.07 0.57
N ILE A 51 9.84 -3.25 -0.04
CA ILE A 51 10.87 -3.83 -0.91
C ILE A 51 11.02 -3.01 -2.19
N VAL A 52 9.92 -2.53 -2.76
CA VAL A 52 9.94 -1.66 -3.94
C VAL A 52 10.60 -0.33 -3.61
N ASP A 53 10.23 0.31 -2.50
CA ASP A 53 10.80 1.60 -2.08
C ASP A 53 12.31 1.53 -1.85
N ARG A 54 12.80 0.40 -1.33
CA ARG A 54 14.23 0.15 -1.05
C ARG A 54 14.93 -0.63 -2.17
N GLY A 55 14.22 -0.93 -3.26
CA GLY A 55 14.68 -1.75 -4.38
C GLY A 55 15.87 -1.16 -5.13
N ILE A 56 16.09 0.15 -5.02
CA ILE A 56 17.20 0.84 -5.68
C ILE A 56 18.55 0.58 -5.00
N ILE A 57 18.58 0.31 -3.69
CA ILE A 57 19.81 0.15 -2.91
C ILE A 57 20.67 -1.03 -3.44
N PRO A 58 20.14 -2.26 -3.61
CA PRO A 58 20.92 -3.34 -4.19
C PRO A 58 21.35 -3.06 -5.64
N MET A 59 20.53 -2.34 -6.41
CA MET A 59 20.85 -1.97 -7.79
C MET A 59 22.09 -1.08 -7.86
N VAL A 60 22.16 -0.05 -7.01
CA VAL A 60 23.33 0.83 -6.88
C VAL A 60 24.54 0.02 -6.41
N GLY A 61 24.35 -0.89 -5.46
CA GLY A 61 25.40 -1.80 -5.02
C GLY A 61 25.99 -2.63 -6.16
N MET A 62 25.13 -3.17 -7.03
CA MET A 62 25.57 -3.91 -8.22
C MET A 62 26.25 -3.02 -9.24
N ALA A 63 25.79 -1.78 -9.45
CA ALA A 63 26.44 -0.83 -10.33
C ALA A 63 27.88 -0.53 -9.89
N PHE A 64 28.10 -0.28 -8.59
CA PHE A 64 29.44 -0.06 -8.04
C PHE A 64 30.32 -1.30 -8.14
N LEU A 65 29.77 -2.47 -7.81
CA LEU A 65 30.51 -3.72 -7.87
C LEU A 65 30.95 -4.05 -9.31
N LEU A 66 30.07 -3.89 -10.29
CA LEU A 66 30.36 -4.10 -11.70
C LEU A 66 31.34 -3.04 -12.25
N ALA A 67 31.19 -1.77 -11.87
CA ALA A 67 32.12 -0.72 -12.24
C ALA A 67 33.54 -0.98 -11.70
N GLY A 68 33.64 -1.47 -10.45
CA GLY A 68 34.91 -1.86 -9.85
C GLY A 68 35.58 -3.02 -10.59
N TYR A 69 34.83 -4.04 -11.03
CA TYR A 69 35.37 -5.11 -11.88
C TYR A 69 35.80 -4.60 -13.25
N TRP A 70 34.98 -3.77 -13.91
CA TRP A 70 35.31 -3.21 -15.21
C TRP A 70 36.59 -2.37 -15.18
N MET A 71 36.81 -1.60 -14.10
CA MET A 71 38.03 -0.81 -13.91
C MET A 71 39.26 -1.70 -13.72
N GLU A 72 39.17 -2.75 -12.90
CA GLU A 72 40.28 -3.69 -12.68
C GLU A 72 40.66 -4.46 -13.97
N ASP A 73 39.67 -4.92 -14.74
CA ASP A 73 39.88 -5.63 -16.02
C ASP A 73 40.71 -4.79 -17.01
N ARG A 74 40.50 -3.46 -17.04
CA ARG A 74 41.17 -2.53 -17.94
C ARG A 74 42.62 -2.19 -17.55
N LEU A 75 42.94 -2.32 -16.26
CA LEU A 75 44.18 -1.79 -15.69
C LEU A 75 45.18 -2.88 -15.35
N SER A 76 44.70 -4.02 -14.88
CA SER A 76 45.55 -5.08 -14.32
C SER A 76 45.66 -6.30 -15.24
N GLY A 77 45.00 -6.30 -16.41
CA GLY A 77 44.96 -7.45 -17.32
C GLY A 77 44.43 -8.73 -16.65
N GLY A 78 43.55 -8.57 -15.67
CA GLY A 78 43.25 -9.59 -14.67
C GLY A 78 42.60 -10.85 -15.22
N ASP A 79 43.09 -11.99 -14.75
CA ASP A 79 42.39 -13.28 -14.76
C ASP A 79 41.09 -13.12 -13.95
N GLY A 80 40.02 -12.79 -14.67
CA GLY A 80 38.75 -12.39 -14.10
C GLY A 80 38.19 -13.48 -13.19
N LYS A 81 37.92 -13.14 -11.93
CA LYS A 81 37.04 -13.92 -11.05
C LYS A 81 35.61 -13.84 -11.60
N LEU A 82 35.37 -14.57 -12.69
CA LEU A 82 34.09 -14.66 -13.41
C LEU A 82 32.94 -15.02 -12.47
N GLY A 83 33.21 -15.79 -11.40
CA GLY A 83 32.21 -16.25 -10.44
C GLY A 83 31.43 -15.13 -9.76
N LEU A 84 32.08 -14.11 -9.19
CA LEU A 84 31.37 -13.04 -8.46
C LEU A 84 30.56 -12.15 -9.41
N ARG A 85 31.15 -11.80 -10.57
CA ARG A 85 30.47 -10.99 -11.59
C ARG A 85 29.27 -11.73 -12.19
N LEU A 86 29.41 -13.04 -12.45
CA LEU A 86 28.32 -13.89 -12.91
C LEU A 86 27.20 -13.97 -11.86
N VAL A 87 27.55 -14.19 -10.59
CA VAL A 87 26.57 -14.20 -9.48
C VAL A 87 25.81 -12.87 -9.41
N THR A 88 26.48 -11.74 -9.61
CA THR A 88 25.82 -10.43 -9.67
C THR A 88 24.81 -10.33 -10.81
N PHE A 89 25.14 -10.82 -12.01
CA PHE A 89 24.22 -10.78 -13.15
C PHE A 89 23.04 -11.75 -13.01
N ILE A 90 23.26 -12.94 -12.44
CA ILE A 90 22.20 -13.88 -12.10
C ILE A 90 21.28 -13.25 -11.05
N LEU A 91 21.85 -12.70 -9.98
CA LEU A 91 21.10 -12.02 -8.94
C LEU A 91 20.28 -10.85 -9.51
N ALA A 92 20.86 -10.03 -10.38
CA ALA A 92 20.14 -8.94 -11.04
C ALA A 92 18.96 -9.45 -11.87
N SER A 93 19.16 -10.54 -12.62
CA SER A 93 18.08 -11.16 -13.42
C SER A 93 16.96 -11.71 -12.53
N LEU A 94 17.31 -12.36 -11.42
CA LEU A 94 16.34 -12.88 -10.45
C LEU A 94 15.54 -11.76 -9.79
N LEU A 95 16.20 -10.68 -9.35
CA LEU A 95 15.52 -9.52 -8.77
C LEU A 95 14.63 -8.82 -9.81
N GLY A 96 15.07 -8.70 -11.06
CA GLY A 96 14.27 -8.13 -12.14
C GLY A 96 12.98 -8.92 -12.40
N LEU A 97 13.09 -10.26 -12.44
CA LEU A 97 11.93 -11.15 -12.55
C LEU A 97 11.01 -11.04 -11.32
N PHE A 98 11.59 -10.97 -10.12
CA PHE A 98 10.84 -10.77 -8.88
C PHE A 98 10.03 -9.47 -8.91
N PHE A 99 10.65 -8.33 -9.24
CA PHE A 99 9.95 -7.05 -9.34
C PHE A 99 8.87 -7.05 -10.43
N LEU A 100 9.05 -7.82 -11.50
CA LEU A 100 8.03 -7.99 -12.54
C LEU A 100 6.83 -8.82 -12.04
N LEU A 101 7.07 -9.86 -11.24
CA LEU A 101 6.01 -10.68 -10.63
C LEU A 101 5.25 -9.95 -9.52
N VAL A 102 5.89 -8.98 -8.85
CA VAL A 102 5.25 -8.16 -7.82
C VAL A 102 4.10 -7.33 -8.40
N ILE A 103 4.21 -6.87 -9.65
CA ILE A 103 3.21 -6.02 -10.31
C ILE A 103 1.79 -6.67 -10.29
N PRO A 104 1.57 -7.87 -10.85
CA PRO A 104 0.23 -8.48 -10.86
C PRO A 104 -0.29 -8.77 -9.44
N VAL A 105 0.59 -9.16 -8.52
CA VAL A 105 0.22 -9.43 -7.12
C VAL A 105 -0.25 -8.16 -6.42
N HIS A 106 0.50 -7.06 -6.56
CA HIS A 106 0.19 -5.79 -5.94
C HIS A 106 -1.14 -5.21 -6.47
N LEU A 107 -1.34 -5.23 -7.79
CA LEU A 107 -2.58 -4.77 -8.42
C LEU A 107 -3.80 -5.58 -7.95
N ASN A 108 -3.66 -6.91 -7.85
CA ASN A 108 -4.74 -7.76 -7.35
C ASN A 108 -5.10 -7.44 -5.89
N ASN A 109 -4.09 -7.28 -5.03
CA ASN A 109 -4.30 -6.98 -3.62
C ASN A 109 -4.97 -5.61 -3.40
N LEU A 110 -4.54 -4.58 -4.13
CA LEU A 110 -5.17 -3.26 -4.09
C LEU A 110 -6.62 -3.29 -4.56
N ARG A 111 -6.91 -4.05 -5.63
CA ARG A 111 -8.28 -4.21 -6.14
C ARG A 111 -9.18 -4.81 -5.07
N VAL A 112 -8.73 -5.86 -4.40
CA VAL A 112 -9.52 -6.51 -3.36
C VAL A 112 -9.68 -5.61 -2.13
N GLN A 113 -8.61 -4.96 -1.67
CA GLN A 113 -8.68 -4.03 -0.54
C GLN A 113 -9.66 -2.87 -0.81
N ARG A 114 -9.66 -2.32 -2.04
CA ARG A 114 -10.64 -1.33 -2.48
C ARG A 114 -12.05 -1.89 -2.44
N GLY A 115 -12.25 -3.12 -2.92
CA GLY A 115 -13.55 -3.79 -2.88
C GLY A 115 -14.07 -3.96 -1.45
N GLU A 116 -13.22 -4.40 -0.53
CA GLU A 116 -13.57 -4.57 0.89
C GLU A 116 -13.90 -3.23 1.56
N ALA A 117 -13.12 -2.18 1.29
CA ALA A 117 -13.39 -0.84 1.82
C ALA A 117 -14.74 -0.29 1.31
N LEU A 118 -15.01 -0.41 0.02
CA LEU A 118 -16.29 0.03 -0.57
C LEU A 118 -17.47 -0.78 -0.02
N GLN A 119 -17.31 -2.09 0.13
CA GLN A 119 -18.35 -2.97 0.69
C GLN A 119 -18.63 -2.62 2.16
N GLN A 120 -17.62 -2.29 2.96
CA GLN A 120 -17.81 -1.85 4.35
C GLN A 120 -18.50 -0.48 4.42
N ILE A 121 -18.17 0.47 3.54
CA ILE A 121 -18.84 1.77 3.47
C ILE A 121 -20.33 1.57 3.12
N GLU A 122 -20.61 0.73 2.13
CA GLU A 122 -21.98 0.41 1.72
C GLU A 122 -22.79 -0.27 2.83
N GLN A 123 -22.20 -1.25 3.52
CA GLN A 123 -22.86 -1.91 4.66
C GLN A 123 -23.15 -0.93 5.81
N ARG A 124 -22.21 -0.03 6.14
CA ARG A 124 -22.41 0.98 7.19
C ARG A 124 -23.48 1.99 6.80
N ALA A 125 -23.51 2.41 5.54
CA ALA A 125 -24.55 3.30 5.02
C ALA A 125 -25.93 2.65 5.11
N ALA A 126 -26.08 1.41 4.63
CA ALA A 126 -27.34 0.67 4.70
C ALA A 126 -27.83 0.46 6.14
N GLN A 127 -26.92 0.15 7.06
CA GLN A 127 -27.27 0.02 8.49
C GLN A 127 -27.71 1.36 9.10
N ALA A 128 -27.06 2.47 8.73
CA ALA A 128 -27.42 3.80 9.22
C ALA A 128 -28.79 4.25 8.66
N GLU A 129 -29.07 3.98 7.38
CA GLU A 129 -30.37 4.22 6.76
C GLU A 129 -31.48 3.43 7.47
N THR A 130 -31.26 2.12 7.69
CA THR A 130 -32.23 1.27 8.39
C THR A 130 -32.50 1.75 9.83
N GLN A 131 -31.46 2.18 10.54
CA GLN A 131 -31.60 2.73 11.90
C GLN A 131 -32.34 4.06 11.91
N LEU A 132 -32.10 4.91 10.92
CA LEU A 132 -32.80 6.19 10.75
C LEU A 132 -34.28 5.94 10.50
N GLU A 133 -34.63 5.07 9.54
CA GLU A 133 -36.02 4.71 9.23
C GLU A 133 -36.74 4.10 10.44
N ALA A 134 -36.08 3.19 11.17
CA ALA A 134 -36.65 2.59 12.37
C ALA A 134 -36.92 3.63 13.47
N GLN A 135 -36.00 4.57 13.69
CA GLN A 135 -36.20 5.67 14.64
C GLN A 135 -37.34 6.59 14.21
N SER A 136 -37.40 6.96 12.94
CA SER A 136 -38.48 7.80 12.40
C SER A 136 -39.84 7.13 12.53
N ALA A 137 -39.94 5.84 12.19
CA ALA A 137 -41.17 5.06 12.36
C ALA A 137 -41.59 4.97 13.84
N GLN A 138 -40.63 4.80 14.75
CA GLN A 138 -40.90 4.75 16.19
C GLN A 138 -41.38 6.10 16.73
N ILE A 139 -40.80 7.21 16.27
CA ILE A 139 -41.23 8.56 16.63
C ILE A 139 -42.62 8.85 16.08
N ASN A 140 -42.90 8.52 14.81
CA ASN A 140 -44.22 8.66 14.21
C ASN A 140 -45.28 7.85 14.96
N ALA A 141 -45.00 6.58 15.28
CA ALA A 141 -45.92 5.75 16.07
C ALA A 141 -46.19 6.32 17.47
N LEU A 142 -45.24 7.07 18.05
CA LEU A 142 -45.40 7.73 19.34
C LEU A 142 -46.23 9.02 19.24
N LEU A 143 -46.14 9.73 18.10
CA LEU A 143 -46.93 10.91 17.79
C LEU A 143 -48.39 10.57 17.49
N GLU A 144 -48.65 9.42 16.87
CA GLU A 144 -49.99 8.94 16.52
C GLU A 144 -50.77 8.34 17.69
N ASP A 145 -50.11 7.97 18.80
CA ASP A 145 -50.75 7.34 19.97
C ASP A 145 -50.91 8.30 21.17
N PRO A 146 -52.06 9.00 21.29
CA PRO A 146 -52.33 9.95 22.37
C PRO A 146 -52.31 9.34 23.77
N GLN A 147 -52.49 8.01 23.91
CA GLN A 147 -52.44 7.37 25.22
C GLN A 147 -51.02 7.28 25.78
N ARG A 148 -50.00 7.13 24.91
CA ARG A 148 -48.59 7.10 25.36
C ARG A 148 -48.07 8.45 25.77
N LEU A 149 -48.52 9.50 25.11
CA LEU A 149 -48.25 10.89 25.50
C LEU A 149 -48.82 11.19 26.90
N GLN A 150 -50.05 10.73 27.17
CA GLN A 150 -50.66 10.86 28.49
C GLN A 150 -49.92 10.06 29.58
N GLN A 151 -49.36 8.89 29.26
CA GLN A 151 -48.51 8.14 30.19
C GLN A 151 -47.19 8.87 30.49
N LEU A 152 -46.62 9.56 29.49
CA LEU A 152 -45.45 10.40 29.67
C LEU A 152 -45.74 11.59 30.60
N ASP A 153 -46.90 12.24 30.43
CA ASP A 153 -47.37 13.32 31.31
C ASP A 153 -47.59 12.84 32.74
N GLN A 154 -48.20 11.66 32.91
CA GLN A 154 -48.40 11.08 34.23
C GLN A 154 -47.06 10.74 34.90
N ALA A 155 -46.07 10.26 34.14
CA ALA A 155 -44.72 10.02 34.65
C ALA A 155 -44.03 11.33 35.07
N LEU A 156 -44.13 12.39 34.26
CA LEU A 156 -43.60 13.72 34.59
C LEU A 156 -44.30 14.37 35.79
N ALA A 157 -45.61 14.17 35.94
CA ALA A 157 -46.41 14.63 37.09
C ALA A 157 -46.16 13.81 38.37
N SER A 158 -45.61 12.60 38.24
CA SER A 158 -45.25 11.76 39.38
C SER A 158 -44.04 12.36 40.11
N ASP A 159 -44.21 12.77 41.37
CA ASP A 159 -43.16 13.40 42.18
C ASP A 159 -42.01 12.45 42.60
N ARG A 160 -41.98 11.24 42.02
CA ARG A 160 -40.98 10.20 42.25
C ARG A 160 -39.72 10.34 41.38
N LEU A 161 -39.77 11.13 40.31
CA LEU A 161 -38.61 11.40 39.47
C LEU A 161 -37.93 12.69 39.96
N GLN A 162 -36.72 12.58 40.50
CA GLN A 162 -35.91 13.74 40.94
C GLN A 162 -34.52 13.66 40.29
N GLY A 163 -34.00 14.81 39.83
CA GLY A 163 -32.67 14.93 39.23
C GLY A 163 -32.63 14.73 37.69
N PRO A 164 -31.48 14.32 37.12
CA PRO A 164 -31.19 14.38 35.67
C PRO A 164 -32.14 13.58 34.76
N GLN A 165 -32.91 12.63 35.32
CA GLN A 165 -33.93 11.89 34.59
C GLN A 165 -35.19 12.73 34.28
N ARG A 166 -35.56 13.69 35.15
CA ARG A 166 -36.68 14.61 34.85
C ARG A 166 -36.33 15.56 33.71
N GLU A 167 -35.12 16.13 33.73
CA GLU A 167 -34.63 17.01 32.66
C GLU A 167 -34.58 16.31 31.31
N GLN A 168 -34.15 15.03 31.27
CA GLN A 168 -34.19 14.24 30.05
C GLN A 168 -35.62 13.97 29.55
N LEU A 169 -36.55 13.63 30.44
CA LEU A 169 -37.95 13.42 30.05
C LEU A 169 -38.64 14.72 29.60
N GLU A 170 -38.34 15.87 30.22
CA GLU A 170 -38.85 17.17 29.79
C GLU A 170 -38.32 17.56 28.41
N GLN A 171 -37.03 17.33 28.14
CA GLN A 171 -36.46 17.55 26.81
C GLN A 171 -37.09 16.66 25.74
N ILE A 172 -37.31 15.38 26.05
CA ILE A 172 -38.01 14.46 25.14
C ILE A 172 -39.45 14.93 24.91
N ARG A 173 -40.12 15.43 25.94
CA ARG A 173 -41.49 15.93 25.84
C ARG A 173 -41.59 17.17 24.96
N GLN A 174 -40.71 18.16 25.17
CA GLN A 174 -40.65 19.36 24.33
C GLN A 174 -40.36 19.01 22.87
N GLN A 175 -39.42 18.09 22.61
CA GLN A 175 -39.15 17.64 21.25
C GLN A 175 -40.38 17.00 20.58
N ILE A 176 -41.14 16.21 21.33
CA ILE A 176 -42.34 15.56 20.81
C ILE A 176 -43.46 16.59 20.56
N GLU A 177 -43.64 17.59 21.43
CA GLU A 177 -44.63 18.67 21.23
C GLU A 177 -44.30 19.55 20.01
N ASP A 178 -43.03 19.90 19.82
CA ASP A 178 -42.58 20.63 18.63
C ASP A 178 -42.85 19.83 17.34
N LEU A 179 -42.66 18.50 17.39
CA LEU A 179 -42.92 17.60 16.27
C LEU A 179 -44.41 17.32 16.03
N GLN A 180 -45.28 17.45 17.05
CA GLN A 180 -46.74 17.39 16.87
C GLN A 180 -47.28 18.63 16.16
N GLN A 181 -46.71 19.80 16.46
CA GLN A 181 -47.10 21.06 15.82
C GLN A 181 -46.65 21.13 14.37
N ASP A 182 -45.52 20.50 14.05
CA ASP A 182 -44.96 20.45 12.70
C ASP A 182 -44.48 19.03 12.32
N PRO A 183 -45.39 18.13 11.91
CA PRO A 183 -45.03 16.79 11.45
C PRO A 183 -44.15 16.81 10.18
N ALA A 184 -44.20 17.89 9.38
CA ALA A 184 -43.33 18.07 8.23
C ALA A 184 -41.88 18.35 8.65
N ALA A 185 -41.64 18.91 9.84
CA ALA A 185 -40.30 19.09 10.38
C ALA A 185 -39.59 17.76 10.65
N LEU A 186 -40.31 16.69 11.02
CA LEU A 186 -39.73 15.35 11.16
C LEU A 186 -39.27 14.84 9.79
N GLU A 187 -40.16 14.89 8.79
CA GLU A 187 -39.88 14.41 7.43
C GLU A 187 -38.72 15.19 6.79
N GLN A 188 -38.64 16.49 7.03
CA GLN A 188 -37.54 17.34 6.58
C GLN A 188 -36.21 16.99 7.27
N ARG A 189 -36.22 16.68 8.58
CA ARG A 189 -35.00 16.23 9.30
C ARG A 189 -34.52 14.86 8.83
N VAL A 190 -35.44 13.93 8.57
CA VAL A 190 -35.10 12.61 8.00
C VAL A 190 -34.53 12.76 6.61
N SER A 191 -35.16 13.57 5.75
CA SER A 191 -34.66 13.83 4.40
C SER A 191 -33.27 14.49 4.42
N GLN A 192 -33.04 15.46 5.31
CA GLN A 192 -31.72 16.07 5.50
C GLN A 192 -30.68 15.05 5.99
N ALA A 193 -31.04 14.20 6.95
CA ALA A 193 -30.14 13.16 7.46
C ALA A 193 -29.81 12.11 6.37
N GLN A 194 -30.78 11.71 5.57
CA GLN A 194 -30.58 10.82 4.41
C GLN A 194 -29.67 11.46 3.36
N ASN A 195 -29.89 12.74 3.01
CA ASN A 195 -29.04 13.46 2.06
C ASN A 195 -27.60 13.57 2.59
N GLN A 196 -27.41 13.90 3.87
CA GLN A 196 -26.08 13.94 4.49
C GLN A 196 -25.41 12.57 4.53
N LEU A 197 -26.18 11.49 4.77
CA LEU A 197 -25.68 10.11 4.70
C LEU A 197 -25.21 9.76 3.28
N GLY A 198 -25.99 10.15 2.27
CA GLY A 198 -25.65 9.99 0.86
C GLY A 198 -24.39 10.77 0.47
N GLU A 199 -24.28 12.03 0.87
CA GLU A 199 -23.10 12.88 0.63
C GLU A 199 -21.86 12.30 1.32
N ARG A 200 -21.95 11.92 2.60
CA ARG A 200 -20.84 11.28 3.33
C ARG A 200 -20.43 9.95 2.71
N ARG A 201 -21.39 9.14 2.25
CA ARG A 201 -21.10 7.91 1.52
C ARG A 201 -20.29 8.21 0.26
N LEU A 202 -20.75 9.14 -0.57
CA LEU A 202 -20.06 9.54 -1.80
C LEU A 202 -18.65 10.08 -1.52
N GLU A 203 -18.50 10.87 -0.47
CA GLU A 203 -17.19 11.39 -0.04
C GLU A 203 -16.25 10.27 0.39
N LEU A 204 -16.69 9.36 1.27
CA LEU A 204 -15.89 8.23 1.75
C LEU A 204 -15.54 7.27 0.61
N GLU A 205 -16.46 7.02 -0.32
CA GLU A 205 -16.18 6.24 -1.52
C GLU A 205 -15.12 6.93 -2.41
N SER A 206 -15.20 8.25 -2.56
CA SER A 206 -14.22 9.04 -3.33
C SER A 206 -12.84 9.02 -2.68
N GLN A 207 -12.76 9.23 -1.36
CA GLN A 207 -11.52 9.16 -0.59
C GLN A 207 -10.89 7.76 -0.66
N ALA A 208 -11.69 6.70 -0.48
CA ALA A 208 -11.21 5.32 -0.61
C ALA A 208 -10.71 5.01 -2.03
N LYS A 209 -11.31 5.60 -3.07
CA LYS A 209 -10.83 5.47 -4.45
C LYS A 209 -9.50 6.21 -4.64
N ASN A 210 -9.39 7.45 -4.16
CA ASN A 210 -8.21 8.30 -4.37
C ASN A 210 -6.99 7.82 -3.58
N GLN A 211 -7.16 7.46 -2.30
CA GLN A 211 -6.06 7.01 -1.44
C GLN A 211 -5.40 5.72 -1.94
N VAL A 212 -6.19 4.84 -2.57
CA VAL A 212 -5.70 3.59 -3.17
C VAL A 212 -5.01 3.84 -4.52
N ILE A 213 -5.44 4.85 -5.28
CA ILE A 213 -4.79 5.22 -6.55
C ILE A 213 -3.40 5.82 -6.27
N GLU A 214 -3.28 6.76 -5.34
CA GLU A 214 -2.03 7.46 -5.07
C GLU A 214 -0.92 6.52 -4.55
N SER A 215 -1.28 5.63 -3.62
CA SER A 215 -0.34 4.64 -3.05
C SER A 215 -0.06 3.46 -3.99
N GLY A 216 -1.04 3.05 -4.79
CA GLY A 216 -0.92 1.90 -5.69
C GLY A 216 -0.16 2.19 -6.98
N VAL A 217 -0.34 3.38 -7.56
CA VAL A 217 0.34 3.76 -8.80
C VAL A 217 1.83 3.98 -8.57
N SER A 218 2.20 4.65 -7.47
CA SER A 218 3.61 4.91 -7.14
C SER A 218 4.40 3.61 -6.96
N THR A 219 3.87 2.66 -6.18
CA THR A 219 4.48 1.34 -5.99
C THR A 219 4.54 0.54 -7.31
N GLY A 220 3.48 0.59 -8.13
CA GLY A 220 3.44 -0.07 -9.43
C GLY A 220 4.46 0.47 -10.44
N VAL A 221 4.62 1.80 -10.51
CA VAL A 221 5.60 2.45 -11.40
C VAL A 221 7.03 2.19 -10.92
N SER A 222 7.29 2.32 -9.62
CA SER A 222 8.62 2.04 -9.05
C SER A 222 9.05 0.60 -9.30
N SER A 223 8.16 -0.38 -9.11
CA SER A 223 8.47 -1.79 -9.40
C SER A 223 8.77 -2.05 -10.88
N LEU A 224 8.06 -1.39 -11.79
CA LEU A 224 8.35 -1.47 -13.24
C LEU A 224 9.73 -0.90 -13.57
N LEU A 225 10.05 0.29 -13.06
CA LEU A 225 11.36 0.92 -13.27
C LEU A 225 12.50 0.07 -12.73
N LEU A 226 12.30 -0.50 -11.54
CA LEU A 226 13.26 -1.43 -10.95
C LEU A 226 13.42 -2.67 -11.83
N ALA A 227 12.33 -3.32 -12.24
CA ALA A 227 12.37 -4.50 -13.10
C ALA A 227 13.18 -4.23 -14.37
N ILE A 228 12.93 -3.10 -15.04
CA ILE A 228 13.69 -2.68 -16.24
C ILE A 228 15.18 -2.53 -15.92
N GLY A 229 15.53 -1.81 -14.84
CA GLY A 229 16.93 -1.59 -14.46
C GLY A 229 17.67 -2.90 -14.14
N TYR A 230 17.04 -3.78 -13.36
CA TYR A 230 17.59 -5.08 -12.99
C TYR A 230 17.75 -6.02 -14.19
N ILE A 231 16.75 -6.08 -15.07
CA ILE A 231 16.80 -6.87 -16.30
C ILE A 231 17.90 -6.33 -17.23
N ALA A 232 18.04 -5.02 -17.38
CA ALA A 232 19.09 -4.42 -18.20
C ALA A 232 20.49 -4.80 -17.68
N ILE A 233 20.71 -4.73 -16.37
CA ILE A 233 21.97 -5.15 -15.74
C ILE A 233 22.21 -6.65 -15.99
N GLY A 234 21.24 -7.51 -15.70
CA GLY A 234 21.34 -8.96 -15.88
C GLY A 234 21.64 -9.36 -17.33
N TRP A 235 20.85 -8.83 -18.27
CA TRP A 235 20.98 -9.11 -19.70
C TRP A 235 22.32 -8.65 -20.28
N SER A 236 22.80 -7.47 -19.86
CA SER A 236 24.10 -6.95 -20.31
C SER A 236 25.26 -7.90 -19.95
N GLY A 237 25.18 -8.51 -18.78
CA GLY A 237 26.16 -9.47 -18.30
C GLY A 237 26.11 -10.81 -19.00
N LEU A 238 24.92 -11.38 -19.13
CA LEU A 238 24.70 -12.66 -19.83
C LEU A 238 25.19 -12.62 -21.29
N LYS A 239 24.90 -11.53 -22.01
CA LYS A 239 25.38 -11.35 -23.40
C LYS A 239 26.90 -11.20 -23.48
N SER A 240 27.52 -10.53 -22.50
CA SER A 240 28.97 -10.33 -22.47
C SER A 240 29.75 -11.64 -22.26
N MET A 241 29.11 -12.67 -21.69
CA MET A 241 29.71 -13.98 -21.42
C MET A 241 29.36 -15.03 -22.48
N GLY A 242 28.19 -14.93 -23.13
CA GLY A 242 27.73 -15.85 -24.18
C GLY A 242 28.31 -15.60 -25.58
N GLY A 243 29.01 -14.49 -25.78
CA GLY A 243 29.77 -14.21 -27.01
C GLY A 243 31.02 -15.08 -27.10
N THR A 244 30.85 -16.29 -27.65
CA THR A 244 31.90 -17.24 -27.99
C THR A 244 33.05 -16.55 -28.71
N GLN A 245 34.21 -16.46 -28.06
CA GLN A 245 35.48 -16.20 -28.73
C GLN A 245 35.73 -17.35 -29.71
N ALA A 246 35.48 -17.12 -31.00
CA ALA A 246 35.90 -18.03 -32.05
C ALA A 246 37.43 -18.26 -31.93
N PRO A 247 37.91 -19.52 -31.93
CA PRO A 247 39.33 -19.78 -31.80
C PRO A 247 40.04 -19.19 -33.02
N ARG A 248 40.89 -18.20 -32.76
CA ARG A 248 41.76 -17.57 -33.75
C ARG A 248 42.72 -18.64 -34.28
N ARG A 249 42.34 -19.32 -35.37
CA ARG A 249 43.18 -20.30 -36.08
C ARG A 249 44.52 -19.63 -36.38
N LYS A 250 45.56 -20.04 -35.67
CA LYS A 250 46.95 -19.74 -36.02
C LYS A 250 47.20 -20.46 -37.35
N ALA A 251 47.27 -19.69 -38.44
CA ALA A 251 47.82 -20.18 -39.69
C ALA A 251 49.32 -20.44 -39.46
N SER A 252 49.69 -21.71 -39.30
CA SER A 252 51.07 -22.14 -39.43
C SER A 252 51.44 -22.03 -40.91
N MET A 253 52.27 -21.04 -41.27
CA MET A 253 52.99 -21.07 -42.53
C MET A 253 54.04 -22.18 -42.46
N ARG A 254 53.98 -23.10 -43.42
CA ARG A 254 55.08 -23.96 -43.82
C ARG A 254 55.78 -23.33 -45.00
#